data_AF-A0A2N2S461-F1
#
_entry.id   AF-A0A2N2S461-F1
#
_cell.length_a   1.000
_cell.length_b   1.000
_cell.length_c   1.000
_cell.angle_alpha   90.00
_cell.angle_beta   90.00
_cell.angle_gamma   90.00
#
_symmetry.space_group_name_H-M   'P 1'
#
loop_
_entity.id
_entity.type
_entity.pdbx_description
1 polymer ?
#
loop_
_entity_poly.entity_id
_entity_poly.type
_entity_poly.pdbx_seq_one_letter_code
_entity_poly.pdbx_strand_id
1 'polypeptide(L)'
;MQVINIRPSQRASNQLRDVEIIRHYTKHAEGSVLIKFGDTHVLCTASVEERVPSFLKGKGQGWVTAEYGMLPRSTGSRMDREAAKGKQSGRTQEIQRLIGRSLRAIID
;
A
#
# COMPACT_ATOMS: atom_id res chain seq x y z
N MET A 1 24.80 1.33 34.48
CA MET A 1 23.58 2.12 34.18
C MET A 1 23.19 1.83 32.74
N GLN A 2 22.26 0.90 32.51
CA GLN A 2 21.78 0.60 31.16
C GLN A 2 20.92 1.77 30.70
N VAL A 3 21.33 2.44 29.63
CA VAL A 3 20.49 3.41 28.94
C VAL A 3 19.31 2.65 28.38
N ILE A 4 18.16 2.75 29.04
CA ILE A 4 16.90 2.24 28.51
C ILE A 4 16.63 3.10 27.27
N ASN A 5 16.83 2.54 26.07
CA ASN A 5 16.60 3.25 24.83
C ASN A 5 15.09 3.41 24.62
N ILE A 6 14.52 4.43 25.26
CA ILE A 6 13.11 4.76 25.19
C ILE A 6 12.87 5.33 23.80
N ARG A 7 12.07 4.61 23.00
CA ARG A 7 11.62 5.09 21.70
C ARG A 7 10.86 6.40 21.89
N PRO A 8 10.91 7.37 20.96
CA PRO A 8 10.12 8.61 21.08
C PRO A 8 8.63 8.40 21.32
N SER A 9 8.08 7.29 20.80
CA SER A 9 6.69 6.88 21.03
C SER A 9 6.45 6.16 22.38
N GLN A 10 7.44 6.07 23.26
CA GLN A 10 7.44 5.37 24.56
C GLN A 10 7.09 3.86 24.54
N ARG A 11 6.79 3.29 23.37
CA ARG A 11 6.57 1.85 23.17
C ARG A 11 7.81 1.01 23.46
N ALA A 12 7.59 -0.25 23.87
CA ALA A 12 8.67 -1.24 23.97
C ALA A 12 9.26 -1.59 22.59
N SER A 13 10.43 -2.24 22.57
CA SER A 13 11.11 -2.63 21.33
C SER A 13 10.31 -3.62 20.49
N ASN A 14 9.62 -4.56 21.15
CA ASN A 14 8.76 -5.59 20.56
C ASN A 14 7.29 -5.16 20.43
N GLN A 15 6.92 -3.96 20.86
CA GLN A 15 5.56 -3.47 20.77
C GLN A 15 5.32 -2.79 19.40
N LEU A 16 4.31 -3.26 18.68
CA LEU A 16 3.82 -2.63 17.44
C LEU A 16 3.18 -1.27 17.74
N ARG A 17 2.93 -0.46 16.70
CA ARG A 17 2.02 0.70 16.83
C ARG A 17 0.58 0.19 16.92
N ASP A 18 -0.33 1.04 17.36
CA ASP A 18 -1.76 0.71 17.33
C ASP A 18 -2.21 0.45 15.90
N VAL A 19 -2.92 -0.66 15.70
CA VAL A 19 -3.41 -1.09 14.39
C VAL A 19 -4.92 -1.00 14.35
N GLU A 20 -5.45 -0.29 13.35
CA GLU A 20 -6.88 -0.20 13.08
C GLU A 20 -7.14 -0.60 11.64
N ILE A 21 -8.13 -1.46 11.41
CA ILE A 21 -8.55 -1.92 10.08
C ILE A 21 -10.03 -1.58 9.90
N ILE A 22 -10.32 -0.61 9.04
CA ILE A 22 -11.67 -0.16 8.74
C ILE A 22 -12.06 -0.67 7.36
N ARG A 23 -13.00 -1.60 7.29
CA ARG A 23 -13.50 -2.19 6.04
C ARG A 23 -14.62 -1.34 5.44
N HIS A 24 -14.88 -1.54 4.14
CA HIS A 24 -15.91 -0.83 3.38
C HIS A 24 -15.75 0.70 3.44
N TYR A 25 -14.50 1.17 3.41
CA TYR A 25 -14.18 2.58 3.64
C TYR A 25 -14.64 3.49 2.49
N THR A 26 -14.45 3.07 1.25
CA THR A 26 -14.99 3.73 0.05
C THR A 26 -16.14 2.93 -0.53
N LYS A 27 -17.07 3.62 -1.17
CA LYS A 27 -18.33 3.05 -1.67
C LYS A 27 -18.18 2.17 -2.92
N HIS A 28 -17.23 2.51 -3.79
CA HIS A 28 -17.27 2.05 -5.18
C HIS A 28 -16.36 0.86 -5.51
N ALA A 29 -15.29 0.65 -4.74
CA ALA A 29 -14.39 -0.48 -4.98
C ALA A 29 -14.99 -1.77 -4.41
N GLU A 30 -14.84 -2.90 -5.12
CA GLU A 30 -15.29 -4.22 -4.65
C GLU A 30 -14.66 -4.60 -3.31
N GLY A 31 -13.37 -4.24 -3.13
CA GLY A 31 -12.70 -4.28 -1.84
C GLY A 31 -12.21 -2.88 -1.44
N SER A 32 -12.49 -2.46 -0.21
CA SER A 32 -12.01 -1.17 0.30
C SER A 32 -11.70 -1.22 1.79
N VAL A 33 -10.46 -0.88 2.15
CA VAL A 33 -9.96 -0.91 3.52
C VAL A 33 -9.10 0.33 3.80
N LEU A 34 -9.41 1.07 4.85
CA LEU A 34 -8.46 2.01 5.46
C LEU A 34 -7.72 1.28 6.58
N ILE A 35 -6.41 1.09 6.43
CA ILE A 35 -5.56 0.51 7.46
C ILE A 35 -4.69 1.59 8.10
N LYS A 36 -4.59 1.57 9.44
CA LYS A 36 -3.80 2.51 10.22
C LYS A 36 -2.78 1.78 11.09
N PHE A 37 -1.56 2.30 11.12
CA PHE A 37 -0.48 1.89 12.03
C PHE A 37 0.02 3.15 12.76
N GLY A 38 -0.62 3.51 13.88
CA GLY A 38 -0.51 4.84 14.47
C GLY A 38 -0.86 5.92 13.43
N ASP A 39 0.05 6.86 13.20
CA ASP A 39 -0.15 7.97 12.24
C ASP A 39 0.04 7.58 10.77
N THR A 40 0.47 6.35 10.47
CA THR A 40 0.56 5.86 9.08
C THR A 40 -0.79 5.34 8.65
N HIS A 41 -1.47 6.05 7.76
CA HIS A 41 -2.78 5.65 7.21
C HIS A 41 -2.63 5.32 5.73
N VAL A 42 -3.19 4.18 5.31
CA VAL A 42 -3.15 3.71 3.91
C VAL A 42 -4.55 3.27 3.50
N LEU A 43 -5.06 3.87 2.43
CA LEU A 43 -6.27 3.39 1.77
C LEU A 43 -5.88 2.32 0.75
N CYS A 44 -6.36 1.11 0.97
CA CYS A 44 -6.20 -0.03 0.07
C CYS A 44 -7.54 -0.32 -0.61
N THR A 45 -7.57 -0.24 -1.93
CA THR A 45 -8.75 -0.62 -2.74
C THR A 45 -8.39 -1.78 -3.65
N ALA A 46 -9.32 -2.72 -3.81
CA ALA A 46 -9.26 -3.78 -4.80
C ALA A 46 -10.37 -3.56 -5.83
N SER A 47 -9.99 -3.59 -7.10
CA SER A 47 -10.90 -3.48 -8.24
C SER A 47 -10.79 -4.74 -9.10
N VAL A 48 -11.92 -5.20 -9.62
CA VAL A 48 -11.97 -6.37 -10.52
C VAL A 48 -12.23 -5.90 -11.93
N GLU A 49 -11.46 -6.44 -12.88
CA GLU A 49 -11.66 -6.18 -14.30
C GLU A 49 -11.74 -7.51 -15.06
N GLU A 50 -12.67 -7.63 -16.01
CA GLU A 50 -12.82 -8.80 -16.88
C GLU A 50 -11.78 -8.82 -18.03
N ARG A 51 -10.52 -8.52 -17.70
CA ARG A 51 -9.41 -8.57 -18.65
C ARG A 51 -8.13 -9.00 -17.96
N VAL A 52 -7.24 -9.59 -18.75
CA VAL A 52 -5.89 -10.00 -18.33
C VAL A 52 -4.84 -9.34 -19.22
N PRO A 53 -3.59 -9.21 -18.76
CA PRO A 53 -2.48 -8.80 -19.61
C PRO A 53 -2.36 -9.66 -20.87
N SER A 54 -1.85 -9.06 -21.96
CA SER A 54 -1.77 -9.72 -23.27
C SER A 54 -1.01 -11.06 -23.24
N PHE A 55 0.04 -11.17 -22.41
CA PHE A 55 0.83 -12.40 -22.26
C PHE A 55 0.09 -13.55 -21.53
N LEU A 56 -1.09 -13.30 -20.97
CA LEU A 56 -1.98 -14.29 -20.33
C LEU A 56 -3.27 -14.56 -21.12
N LYS A 57 -3.49 -13.84 -22.22
CA LYS A 57 -4.71 -14.00 -23.03
C LYS A 57 -4.82 -15.46 -23.53
N GLY A 58 -5.98 -16.07 -23.28
CA GLY A 58 -6.27 -17.45 -23.69
C GLY A 58 -5.67 -18.55 -22.80
N LYS A 59 -4.96 -18.21 -21.72
CA LYS A 59 -4.34 -19.19 -20.81
C LYS A 59 -5.23 -19.65 -19.65
N GLY A 60 -6.42 -19.04 -19.49
CA GLY A 60 -7.32 -19.35 -18.37
C GLY A 60 -6.78 -18.97 -16.99
N GLN A 61 -5.75 -18.11 -16.92
CA GLN A 61 -5.12 -17.67 -15.67
C GLN A 61 -5.52 -16.23 -15.34
N GLY A 62 -5.73 -15.97 -14.05
CA GLY A 62 -5.94 -14.62 -13.52
C GLY A 62 -4.64 -13.81 -13.39
N TRP A 63 -4.76 -12.54 -13.03
CA TRP A 63 -3.61 -11.69 -12.74
C TRP A 63 -3.94 -10.67 -11.66
N VAL A 64 -2.97 -10.40 -10.78
CA VAL A 64 -3.03 -9.31 -9.81
C VAL A 64 -1.93 -8.32 -10.13
N THR A 65 -2.28 -7.05 -10.22
CA THR A 65 -1.34 -5.92 -10.27
C THR A 65 -1.57 -5.01 -9.07
N ALA A 66 -0.64 -4.11 -8.80
CA ALA A 66 -0.76 -3.15 -7.71
C ALA A 66 -0.19 -1.79 -8.13
N GLU A 67 -0.89 -0.75 -7.71
CA GLU A 67 -0.44 0.64 -7.80
C GLU A 67 -0.24 1.20 -6.39
N TYR A 68 0.72 2.11 -6.26
CA TYR A 68 1.04 2.76 -5.00
C TYR A 68 1.30 4.23 -5.28
N GLY A 69 0.76 5.09 -4.43
CA GLY A 69 0.96 6.53 -4.54
C GLY A 69 0.86 7.19 -3.18
N MET A 70 1.68 8.21 -2.97
CA MET A 70 1.60 9.06 -1.79
C MET A 70 0.91 10.37 -2.14
N LEU A 71 -0.09 10.77 -1.35
CA LEU A 71 -0.68 12.09 -1.49
C LEU A 71 0.35 13.18 -1.18
N PRO A 72 0.36 14.33 -1.88
CA PRO A 72 1.32 15.42 -1.68
C PRO A 72 1.57 15.87 -0.23
N ARG A 73 0.58 15.76 0.66
CA ARG A 73 0.67 16.12 2.09
C ARG A 73 0.57 14.92 3.04
N SER A 74 1.01 13.75 2.59
CA SER A 74 1.16 12.57 3.45
C SER A 74 2.51 12.51 4.20
N THR A 75 3.40 13.47 3.95
CA THR A 75 4.72 13.59 4.57
C THR A 75 4.85 14.91 5.34
N GLY A 76 5.89 15.05 6.17
CA GLY A 76 6.14 16.27 6.95
C GLY A 76 6.21 17.54 6.10
N SER A 77 6.91 17.50 4.97
CA SER A 77 6.89 18.54 3.93
C SER A 77 6.00 18.13 2.75
N ARG A 78 5.52 19.10 1.97
CA ARG A 78 4.74 18.81 0.75
C ARG A 78 5.65 18.19 -0.31
N MET A 79 5.21 17.10 -0.92
CA MET A 79 5.81 16.53 -2.13
C MET A 79 5.00 16.92 -3.36
N ASP A 80 5.64 17.02 -4.52
CA ASP A 80 4.90 17.20 -5.78
C ASP A 80 4.22 15.91 -6.20
N ARG A 81 3.08 16.05 -6.88
CA ARG A 81 2.36 14.92 -7.46
C ARG A 81 3.18 14.31 -8.59
N GLU A 82 3.39 12.99 -8.57
CA GLU A 82 4.18 12.29 -9.60
C GLU A 82 3.60 12.48 -11.01
N ALA A 83 2.27 12.52 -11.15
CA ALA A 83 1.60 12.82 -12.41
C ALA A 83 2.02 14.19 -13.00
N ALA A 84 2.22 15.20 -12.14
CA ALA A 84 2.67 16.52 -12.59
C ALA A 84 4.15 16.53 -13.03
N LYS A 85 4.93 15.54 -12.59
CA LYS A 85 6.32 15.32 -13.01
C LYS A 85 6.44 14.45 -14.26
N GLY A 86 5.33 13.88 -14.75
CA GLY A 86 5.29 13.01 -15.92
C GLY A 86 5.95 11.64 -15.74
N LYS A 87 6.43 11.31 -14.53
CA LYS A 87 7.07 10.02 -14.24
C LYS A 87 6.91 9.59 -12.79
N GLN A 88 6.71 8.29 -12.59
CA GLN A 88 6.74 7.67 -11.26
C GLN A 88 8.17 7.58 -10.74
N SER A 89 8.36 7.80 -9.43
CA SER A 89 9.66 7.62 -8.79
C SER A 89 10.09 6.15 -8.73
N GLY A 90 11.39 5.90 -8.57
CA GLY A 90 11.92 4.55 -8.40
C GLY A 90 11.34 3.84 -7.16
N ARG A 91 11.15 4.58 -6.05
CA ARG A 91 10.49 4.09 -4.84
C ARG A 91 9.05 3.63 -5.10
N THR A 92 8.27 4.43 -5.82
CA THR A 92 6.89 4.06 -6.19
C THR A 92 6.88 2.77 -6.99
N GLN A 93 7.69 2.68 -8.04
CA GLN A 93 7.77 1.48 -8.88
C GLN A 93 8.22 0.25 -8.08
N GLU A 94 9.13 0.41 -7.11
CA GLU A 94 9.57 -0.67 -6.24
C GLU A 94 8.47 -1.19 -5.32
N ILE A 95 7.75 -0.30 -4.64
CA ILE A 95 6.66 -0.66 -3.75
C ILE A 95 5.51 -1.32 -4.53
N GLN A 96 5.16 -0.79 -5.71
CA GLN A 96 4.16 -1.40 -6.60
C GLN A 96 4.52 -2.85 -6.94
N ARG A 97 5.77 -3.07 -7.38
CA ARG A 97 6.26 -4.41 -7.71
C ARG A 97 6.27 -5.33 -6.49
N LEU A 98 6.65 -4.83 -5.33
CA LEU A 98 6.63 -5.59 -4.08
C LEU A 98 5.20 -6.03 -3.73
N ILE A 99 4.24 -5.11 -3.66
CA ILE A 99 2.84 -5.41 -3.31
C ILE A 99 2.28 -6.44 -4.29
N GLY A 100 2.42 -6.21 -5.60
CA GLY A 100 1.91 -7.12 -6.61
C GLY A 100 2.52 -8.53 -6.52
N ARG A 101 3.84 -8.65 -6.27
CA ARG A 101 4.47 -9.96 -6.08
C ARG A 101 3.99 -10.66 -4.81
N SER A 102 3.88 -9.94 -3.70
CA SER A 102 3.45 -10.52 -2.42
C SER A 102 2.02 -11.04 -2.48
N LEU A 103 1.11 -10.33 -3.14
CA LEU A 103 -0.28 -10.77 -3.29
C LEU A 103 -0.40 -11.98 -4.23
N ARG A 104 0.31 -11.99 -5.36
CA ARG A 104 0.29 -13.15 -6.27
C ARG A 104 0.85 -14.42 -5.65
N ALA A 105 1.68 -14.33 -4.61
CA ALA A 105 2.26 -15.50 -3.96
C ALA A 105 1.26 -16.29 -3.10
N ILE A 106 0.09 -15.72 -2.79
CA ILE A 106 -0.93 -16.34 -1.91
C ILE A 106 -2.28 -16.57 -2.61
N ILE A 107 -2.37 -16.27 -3.90
CA ILE A 107 -3.57 -16.41 -4.73
C ILE A 107 -3.30 -17.53 -5.73
N ASP A 108 -4.29 -18.41 -5.91
CA ASP A 108 -4.26 -19.54 -6.85
C ASP A 108 -4.26 -19.06 -8.32
#